data_AF-A0A966YS19-F1
#
_entry.id   AF-A0A966YS19-F1
#
_cell.length_a   1.000
_cell.length_b   1.000
_cell.length_c   1.000
_cell.angle_alpha   90.00
_cell.angle_beta   90.00
_cell.angle_gamma   90.00
#
_symmetry.space_group_name_H-M   'P 1'
#
loop_
_entity.id
_entity.type
_entity.pdbx_description
1 polymer ?
#
loop_
_entity_poly.entity_id
_entity_poly.type
_entity_poly.pdbx_seq_one_letter_code
_entity_poly.pdbx_strand_id
1 'polypeptide(L)'
;MTTTQHPDHRQVPAYLPVVVVGIVVVLFGLGPPLTKLVTAPPLVGGAMRFLLSTPLLFLLLKARGGRMSFTLLRTTMWPGLAFGTNLLFVFAAVQEATVSVLSTTVATQPALLLLLAGPIFGERPRLRQVLWTLVGVSGTAMVILSAQSEVRASALGVLWAVLALVTFSAYWVLTRIARSSTNVDPIEWMFSVNIWALIAAILPILVTGSISDFNEFGGKDWIWILLIAVQPPV
;
A
#
# COMPACT_ATOMS: atom_id res chain seq x y z
N MET A 1 25.96 38.87 -23.37
CA MET A 1 26.23 38.16 -22.10
C MET A 1 24.94 37.51 -21.66
N THR A 2 24.82 36.20 -21.88
CA THR A 2 23.61 35.41 -21.59
C THR A 2 23.88 34.61 -20.33
N THR A 3 23.30 35.03 -19.21
CA THR A 3 23.42 34.35 -17.92
C THR A 3 22.56 33.09 -17.96
N THR A 4 23.21 31.93 -18.03
CA THR A 4 22.57 30.62 -17.85
C THR A 4 22.22 30.44 -16.38
N GLN A 5 20.97 30.72 -16.00
CA GLN A 5 20.46 30.33 -14.69
C GLN A 5 20.38 28.81 -14.60
N HIS A 6 21.30 28.22 -13.84
CA HIS A 6 21.17 26.85 -13.34
C HIS A 6 19.93 26.75 -12.44
N PRO A 7 19.04 25.75 -12.61
CA PRO A 7 17.92 25.55 -11.71
C PRO A 7 18.45 25.24 -10.30
N ASP A 8 17.98 26.02 -9.34
CA ASP A 8 18.30 25.93 -7.92
C ASP A 8 17.75 24.62 -7.34
N HIS A 9 18.55 23.56 -7.38
CA HIS A 9 18.28 22.33 -6.63
C HIS A 9 18.42 22.65 -5.14
N ARG A 10 17.31 23.07 -4.51
CA ARG A 10 17.23 23.21 -3.05
C ARG A 10 17.85 21.97 -2.42
N GLN A 11 19.02 22.12 -1.79
CA GLN A 11 19.75 21.02 -1.17
C GLN A 11 18.88 20.49 -0.04
N VAL A 12 18.18 19.39 -0.29
CA VAL A 12 17.35 18.74 0.72
C VAL A 12 18.31 18.10 1.72
N PRO A 13 18.25 18.43 3.03
CA PRO A 13 19.14 17.85 4.02
C PRO A 13 19.16 16.32 3.95
N ALA A 14 20.36 15.70 4.03
CA ALA A 14 20.53 14.26 3.85
C ALA A 14 19.74 13.39 4.85
N TYR A 15 19.34 13.95 6.00
CA TYR A 15 18.50 13.25 6.99
C TYR A 15 17.01 13.21 6.62
N LEU A 16 16.52 14.15 5.81
CA LEU A 16 15.09 14.24 5.48
C LEU A 16 14.54 12.97 4.82
N PRO A 17 15.20 12.38 3.79
CA PRO A 17 14.73 11.12 3.20
C PRO A 17 14.66 9.98 4.21
N VAL A 18 15.64 9.89 5.12
CA VAL A 18 15.70 8.83 6.15
C VAL A 18 14.56 8.99 7.15
N VAL A 19 14.31 10.23 7.61
CA VAL A 19 13.20 10.53 8.52
C VAL A 19 11.85 10.25 7.85
N VAL A 20 11.67 10.66 6.59
CA VAL A 20 10.45 10.40 5.82
C VAL A 20 10.20 8.90 5.67
N VAL A 21 11.22 8.12 5.29
CA VAL A 21 11.10 6.65 5.20
C VAL A 21 10.77 6.04 6.55
N GLY A 22 11.40 6.48 7.63
CA GLY A 22 11.10 6.00 8.98
C GLY A 22 9.64 6.24 9.38
N ILE A 23 9.13 7.45 9.15
CA ILE A 23 7.72 7.80 9.41
C ILE A 23 6.79 6.92 8.57
N VAL A 24 7.08 6.75 7.28
CA VAL A 24 6.28 5.91 6.38
C VAL A 24 6.24 4.45 6.86
N VAL A 25 7.39 3.90 7.27
CA VAL A 25 7.46 2.52 7.79
C VAL A 25 6.63 2.36 9.06
N VAL A 26 6.68 3.33 9.98
CA VAL A 26 5.86 3.30 11.20
C VAL A 26 4.38 3.38 10.89
N LEU A 27 3.97 4.33 10.03
CA LEU A 27 2.57 4.48 9.62
C LEU A 27 2.06 3.21 8.93
N PHE A 28 2.84 2.62 8.04
CA PHE A 28 2.45 1.40 7.32
C PHE A 28 2.39 0.19 8.26
N GLY A 29 3.33 0.08 9.20
CA GLY A 29 3.34 -0.98 10.21
C GLY A 29 2.13 -0.95 11.15
N LEU A 30 1.57 0.24 11.39
CA LEU A 30 0.33 0.42 12.16
C LEU A 30 -0.94 0.05 11.37
N GLY A 31 -0.88 -0.02 10.03
CA GLY A 31 -2.03 -0.32 9.18
C GLY A 31 -2.74 -1.64 9.53
N PRO A 32 -2.04 -2.80 9.47
CA PRO A 32 -2.68 -4.10 9.75
C PRO A 32 -3.28 -4.25 11.17
N PRO A 33 -2.63 -3.77 12.26
CA PRO A 33 -3.26 -3.72 13.58
C PRO A 33 -4.53 -2.87 13.64
N LEU A 34 -4.53 -1.68 13.02
CA LEU A 34 -5.70 -0.79 12.98
C LEU A 34 -6.83 -1.42 12.17
N THR A 35 -6.52 -2.08 11.06
CA THR A 35 -7.50 -2.81 10.24
C THR A 35 -8.21 -3.90 11.04
N LYS A 36 -7.52 -4.58 11.95
CA LYS A 36 -8.16 -5.60 12.81
C LYS A 36 -9.18 -5.01 13.79
N LEU A 37 -9.08 -3.72 14.12
CA LEU A 37 -10.04 -3.04 14.99
C LEU A 37 -11.32 -2.65 14.26
N VAL A 38 -11.33 -2.73 12.92
CA VAL A 38 -12.53 -2.50 12.10
C VAL A 38 -13.35 -3.78 12.11
N THR A 39 -14.57 -3.71 12.66
CA THR A 39 -15.46 -4.89 12.74
C THR A 39 -16.24 -5.15 11.46
N ALA A 40 -16.24 -4.18 10.53
CA ALA A 40 -16.95 -4.26 9.27
C ALA A 40 -16.40 -5.33 8.29
N PRO A 41 -17.22 -5.79 7.33
CA PRO A 41 -16.81 -6.73 6.29
C PRO A 41 -15.59 -6.26 5.47
N PRO A 42 -14.72 -7.16 4.98
CA PRO A 42 -13.46 -6.80 4.31
C PRO A 42 -13.63 -5.87 3.12
N LEU A 43 -14.66 -6.15 2.32
CA LEU A 43 -14.96 -5.40 1.12
C LEU A 43 -15.37 -3.96 1.49
N VAL A 44 -16.26 -3.81 2.47
CA VAL A 44 -16.76 -2.51 2.92
C VAL A 44 -15.63 -1.70 3.57
N GLY A 45 -14.82 -2.31 4.42
CA GLY A 45 -13.66 -1.64 5.05
C GLY A 45 -12.62 -1.15 4.04
N GLY A 46 -12.31 -1.98 3.02
CA GLY A 46 -11.43 -1.59 1.93
C GLY A 46 -12.00 -0.43 1.10
N ALA A 47 -13.27 -0.53 0.68
CA ALA A 47 -13.92 0.52 -0.10
C ALA A 47 -14.06 1.84 0.66
N MET A 48 -14.44 1.79 1.94
CA MET A 48 -14.60 2.98 2.78
C MET A 48 -13.28 3.70 3.02
N ARG A 49 -12.17 2.97 3.18
CA ARG A 49 -10.83 3.58 3.23
C ARG A 49 -10.59 4.44 1.98
N PHE A 50 -10.80 3.87 0.80
CA PHE A 50 -10.58 4.58 -0.46
C PHE A 50 -11.57 5.72 -0.68
N LEU A 51 -12.82 5.53 -0.26
CA LEU A 51 -13.89 6.52 -0.38
C LEU A 51 -13.60 7.75 0.47
N LEU A 52 -13.02 7.58 1.66
CA LEU A 52 -12.58 8.67 2.53
C LEU A 52 -11.25 9.29 2.08
N SER A 53 -10.34 8.48 1.54
CA SER A 53 -9.03 8.95 1.04
C SER A 53 -9.18 9.83 -0.21
N THR A 54 -10.14 9.51 -1.08
CA THR A 54 -10.36 10.22 -2.36
C THR A 54 -10.66 11.71 -2.19
N PRO A 55 -11.64 12.15 -1.39
CA PRO A 55 -11.93 13.58 -1.20
C PRO A 55 -10.77 14.29 -0.49
N LEU A 56 -10.07 13.63 0.45
CA LEU A 56 -8.91 14.20 1.12
C LEU A 56 -7.77 14.48 0.12
N LEU A 57 -7.45 13.50 -0.73
CA LEU A 57 -6.44 13.66 -1.79
C LEU A 57 -6.89 14.68 -2.85
N PHE A 58 -8.17 14.75 -3.17
CA PHE A 58 -8.71 15.76 -4.08
C PHE A 58 -8.58 17.19 -3.52
N LEU A 59 -8.87 17.38 -2.22
CA LEU A 59 -8.68 18.67 -1.55
C LEU A 59 -7.20 19.07 -1.52
N LEU A 60 -6.30 18.11 -1.23
CA LEU A 60 -4.85 18.34 -1.26
C LEU A 60 -4.35 18.68 -2.66
N LEU A 61 -4.85 17.98 -3.69
CA LEU A 61 -4.54 18.26 -5.09
C LEU A 61 -4.95 19.69 -5.47
N LYS A 62 -6.19 20.09 -5.10
CA LYS A 62 -6.71 21.43 -5.37
C LYS A 62 -5.93 22.50 -4.60
N ALA A 63 -5.59 22.24 -3.33
CA ALA A 63 -4.80 23.17 -2.50
C ALA A 63 -3.37 23.38 -3.04
N ARG A 64 -2.80 22.36 -3.69
CA ARG A 64 -1.50 22.47 -4.38
C ARG A 64 -1.58 22.99 -5.82
N GLY A 65 -2.77 23.26 -6.34
CA GLY A 65 -2.95 23.67 -7.73
C GLY A 65 -2.61 22.59 -8.76
N GLY A 66 -2.61 21.32 -8.34
CA GLY A 66 -2.31 20.19 -9.22
C GLY A 66 -3.38 19.97 -10.27
N ARG A 67 -3.01 19.31 -11.37
CA ARG A 67 -3.88 19.09 -12.52
C ARG A 67 -4.27 17.62 -12.64
N MET A 68 -5.54 17.38 -12.92
CA MET A 68 -6.05 16.05 -13.21
C MET A 68 -5.72 15.71 -14.67
N SER A 69 -4.69 14.90 -14.89
CA SER A 69 -4.29 14.47 -16.23
C SER A 69 -4.94 13.13 -16.57
N PHE A 70 -5.70 13.08 -17.65
CA PHE A 70 -6.31 11.83 -18.14
C PHE A 70 -5.24 10.80 -18.54
N THR A 71 -4.11 11.26 -19.06
CA THR A 71 -2.95 10.41 -19.35
C THR A 71 -2.42 9.76 -18.07
N LEU A 72 -2.31 10.52 -16.98
CA LEU A 72 -1.87 10.01 -15.69
C LEU A 72 -2.85 8.98 -15.13
N LEU A 73 -4.15 9.26 -15.26
CA LEU A 73 -5.19 8.32 -14.85
C LEU A 73 -5.05 6.99 -15.61
N ARG A 74 -4.85 7.03 -16.93
CA ARG A 74 -4.65 5.80 -17.72
C ARG A 74 -3.36 5.04 -17.34
N THR A 75 -2.26 5.76 -17.09
CA THR A 75 -0.98 5.15 -16.70
C THR A 75 -1.03 4.52 -15.31
N THR A 76 -1.82 5.08 -14.39
CA THR A 76 -1.97 4.58 -13.02
C THR A 76 -3.02 3.48 -12.87
N MET A 77 -3.69 3.07 -13.95
CA MET A 77 -4.71 2.03 -13.94
C MET A 77 -4.20 0.72 -13.36
N TRP A 78 -3.14 0.14 -13.93
CA TRP A 78 -2.60 -1.13 -13.46
C TRP A 78 -2.05 -1.08 -12.03
N PRO A 79 -1.23 -0.08 -11.64
CA PRO A 79 -0.83 0.08 -10.24
C PRO A 79 -2.03 0.21 -9.29
N GLY A 80 -3.00 1.05 -9.62
CA GLY A 80 -4.15 1.31 -8.75
C GLY A 80 -5.07 0.11 -8.60
N LEU A 81 -5.32 -0.64 -9.67
CA LEU A 81 -6.06 -1.91 -9.58
C LEU A 81 -5.33 -2.92 -8.69
N ALA A 82 -4.02 -3.10 -8.87
CA ALA A 82 -3.22 -3.99 -8.02
C ALA A 82 -3.27 -3.57 -6.54
N PHE A 83 -3.20 -2.26 -6.26
CA PHE A 83 -3.28 -1.73 -4.90
C PHE A 83 -4.68 -1.90 -4.27
N GLY A 84 -5.74 -1.63 -5.02
CA GLY A 84 -7.11 -1.83 -4.56
C GLY A 84 -7.40 -3.29 -4.22
N THR A 85 -7.01 -4.21 -5.12
CA THR A 85 -7.17 -5.66 -4.90
C THR A 85 -6.31 -6.15 -3.73
N ASN A 86 -5.09 -5.64 -3.57
CA ASN A 86 -4.25 -5.95 -2.42
C ASN A 86 -4.97 -5.69 -1.09
N LEU A 87 -5.62 -4.53 -0.97
CA LEU A 87 -6.31 -4.16 0.25
C LEU A 87 -7.48 -5.09 0.57
N LEU A 88 -8.19 -5.60 -0.43
CA LEU A 88 -9.23 -6.63 -0.21
C LEU A 88 -8.63 -7.91 0.40
N PHE A 89 -7.49 -8.37 -0.12
CA PHE A 89 -6.79 -9.53 0.43
C PHE A 89 -6.23 -9.29 1.83
N VAL A 90 -5.76 -8.07 2.13
CA VAL A 90 -5.31 -7.68 3.47
C VAL A 90 -6.45 -7.79 4.48
N PHE A 91 -7.61 -7.19 4.19
CA PHE A 91 -8.75 -7.29 5.09
C PHE A 91 -9.24 -8.74 5.24
N ALA A 92 -9.32 -9.50 4.14
CA ALA A 92 -9.68 -10.92 4.20
C ALA A 92 -8.69 -11.75 5.03
N ALA A 93 -7.39 -11.50 4.89
CA ALA A 93 -6.35 -12.17 5.67
C ALA A 93 -6.46 -11.87 7.16
N VAL A 94 -6.76 -10.63 7.57
CA VAL A 94 -6.87 -10.24 8.98
C VAL A 94 -8.11 -10.84 9.67
N GLN A 95 -9.16 -11.17 8.91
CA GLN A 95 -10.34 -11.86 9.46
C GLN A 95 -10.11 -13.36 9.64
N GLU A 96 -9.34 -13.97 8.75
CA GLU A 96 -9.07 -15.41 8.73
C GLU A 96 -7.79 -15.82 9.48
N ALA A 97 -6.86 -14.88 9.66
CA ALA A 97 -5.58 -15.08 10.31
C ALA A 97 -5.18 -13.90 11.21
N THR A 98 -4.22 -14.14 12.08
CA THR A 98 -3.67 -13.09 12.93
C THR A 98 -2.90 -12.05 12.13
N VAL A 99 -2.89 -10.82 12.66
CA VAL A 99 -2.08 -9.70 12.12
C VAL A 99 -0.60 -10.10 12.05
N SER A 100 -0.12 -10.88 13.01
CA SER A 100 1.26 -11.39 12.99
C SER A 100 1.57 -12.19 11.73
N VAL A 101 0.68 -13.09 11.31
CA VAL A 101 0.86 -13.90 10.09
C VAL A 101 0.88 -13.01 8.85
N LEU A 102 -0.05 -12.06 8.75
CA LEU A 102 -0.09 -11.12 7.63
C LEU A 102 1.18 -10.25 7.59
N SER A 103 1.50 -9.57 8.69
CA SER A 103 2.65 -8.66 8.77
C SER A 103 3.96 -9.40 8.47
N THR A 104 4.09 -10.62 8.95
CA THR A 104 5.28 -11.44 8.69
C THR A 104 5.35 -11.87 7.23
N THR A 105 4.23 -12.31 6.64
CA THR A 105 4.20 -12.64 5.21
C THR A 105 4.58 -11.43 4.36
N VAL A 106 3.99 -10.26 4.62
CA VAL A 106 4.27 -9.03 3.88
C VAL A 106 5.71 -8.54 4.11
N ALA A 107 6.30 -8.75 5.28
CA ALA A 107 7.70 -8.39 5.55
C ALA A 107 8.71 -9.20 4.71
N THR A 108 8.30 -10.29 4.06
CA THR A 108 9.13 -11.00 3.06
C THR A 108 9.16 -10.33 1.69
N GLN A 109 8.38 -9.27 1.47
CA GLN A 109 8.33 -8.50 0.22
C GLN A 109 9.70 -8.08 -0.34
N PRO A 110 10.69 -7.63 0.47
CA PRO A 110 12.00 -7.28 -0.05
C PRO A 110 12.68 -8.46 -0.76
N ALA A 111 12.47 -9.70 -0.31
CA ALA A 111 13.01 -10.89 -0.96
C ALA A 111 12.34 -11.17 -2.29
N LEU A 112 11.01 -11.03 -2.34
CA LEU A 112 10.26 -11.17 -3.58
C LEU A 112 10.69 -10.10 -4.60
N LEU A 113 10.81 -8.84 -4.17
CA LEU A 113 11.27 -7.76 -5.05
C LEU A 113 12.73 -7.95 -5.50
N LEU A 114 13.61 -8.48 -4.65
CA LEU A 114 15.00 -8.78 -5.02
C LEU A 114 15.08 -9.86 -6.11
N LEU A 115 14.24 -10.89 -6.01
CA LEU A 115 14.12 -11.94 -7.02
C LEU A 115 13.61 -11.38 -8.34
N LEU A 116 12.65 -10.45 -8.28
CA LEU A 116 12.08 -9.77 -9.44
C LEU A 116 13.00 -8.66 -10.01
N ALA A 117 13.97 -8.16 -9.24
CA ALA A 117 14.78 -7.02 -9.64
C ALA A 117 15.65 -7.28 -10.87
N GLY A 118 16.26 -8.48 -10.94
CA GLY A 118 17.09 -8.89 -12.08
C GLY A 118 16.28 -8.98 -13.38
N PRO A 119 15.20 -9.78 -13.44
CA PRO A 119 14.42 -9.94 -14.66
C PRO A 119 13.70 -8.67 -15.13
N ILE A 120 13.17 -7.86 -14.19
CA ILE A 120 12.29 -6.74 -14.54
C ILE A 120 13.08 -5.45 -14.77
N PHE A 121 14.09 -5.17 -13.93
CA PHE A 121 14.83 -3.91 -13.98
C PHE A 121 16.25 -4.07 -14.55
N GLY A 122 16.70 -5.30 -14.83
CA GLY A 122 18.08 -5.58 -15.26
C GLY A 122 19.12 -5.29 -14.17
N GLU A 123 18.69 -5.04 -12.93
CA GLU A 123 19.56 -4.69 -11.82
C GLU A 123 20.16 -5.96 -11.22
N ARG A 124 21.49 -6.01 -11.10
CA ARG A 124 22.17 -7.12 -10.41
C ARG A 124 22.23 -6.80 -8.91
N PRO A 125 21.51 -7.54 -8.05
CA PRO A 125 21.56 -7.31 -6.61
C PRO A 125 23.00 -7.42 -6.09
N ARG A 126 23.44 -6.44 -5.30
CA ARG A 126 24.74 -6.55 -4.62
C ARG A 126 24.63 -7.59 -3.50
N LEU A 127 25.71 -8.34 -3.22
CA LEU A 127 25.73 -9.35 -2.15
C LEU A 127 25.26 -8.80 -0.79
N ARG A 128 25.63 -7.54 -0.49
CA ARG A 128 25.17 -6.83 0.73
C ARG A 128 23.64 -6.71 0.79
N GLN A 129 22.97 -6.44 -0.32
CA GLN A 129 21.50 -6.36 -0.37
C GLN A 129 20.88 -7.73 -0.13
N VAL A 130 21.41 -8.79 -0.75
CA VAL A 130 20.97 -10.17 -0.53
C VAL A 130 21.08 -10.57 0.94
N LEU A 131 22.21 -10.27 1.58
CA LEU A 131 22.42 -10.56 3.00
C LEU A 131 21.43 -9.83 3.91
N TRP A 132 21.18 -8.53 3.69
CA TRP A 132 20.20 -7.78 4.47
C TRP A 132 18.77 -8.28 4.25
N THR A 133 18.43 -8.69 3.03
CA THR A 133 17.14 -9.31 2.72
C THR A 133 16.98 -10.64 3.45
N LEU A 134 18.01 -11.49 3.47
CA LEU A 134 17.98 -12.74 4.23
C LEU A 134 17.81 -12.48 5.72
N VAL A 135 18.54 -11.51 6.30
CA VAL A 135 18.37 -11.09 7.70
C VAL A 135 16.92 -10.64 7.96
N GLY A 136 16.33 -9.86 7.07
CA GLY A 136 14.93 -9.42 7.16
C GLY A 136 13.95 -10.59 7.14
N VAL A 137 14.11 -11.53 6.22
CA VAL A 137 13.27 -12.74 6.12
C VAL A 137 13.44 -13.65 7.34
N SER A 138 14.66 -13.82 7.85
CA SER A 138 14.93 -14.60 9.06
C SER A 138 14.32 -13.96 10.31
N GLY A 139 14.44 -12.64 10.47
CA GLY A 139 13.81 -11.93 11.59
C GLY A 139 12.29 -12.03 11.56
N THR A 140 11.73 -11.93 10.36
CA THR A 140 10.32 -12.16 10.05
C THR A 140 9.88 -13.57 10.47
N ALA A 141 10.59 -14.62 10.04
CA ALA A 141 10.31 -15.99 10.46
C ALA A 141 10.41 -16.20 11.98
N MET A 142 11.40 -15.58 12.64
CA MET A 142 11.57 -15.64 14.10
C MET A 142 10.38 -15.03 14.86
N VAL A 143 9.78 -13.96 14.33
CA VAL A 143 8.57 -13.33 14.91
C VAL A 143 7.38 -14.28 14.86
N ILE A 144 7.12 -14.96 13.73
CA ILE A 144 6.05 -15.99 13.65
C ILE A 144 6.30 -17.09 14.68
N LEU A 145 7.52 -17.64 14.71
CA LEU A 145 7.84 -18.78 15.58
C LEU A 145 7.77 -18.42 17.07
N SER A 146 7.94 -17.14 17.41
CA SER A 146 7.85 -16.65 18.79
C SER A 146 6.42 -16.44 19.28
N ALA A 147 5.42 -16.40 18.39
CA ALA A 147 4.02 -16.12 18.74
C ALA A 147 3.27 -17.33 19.37
N GLN A 148 4.03 -18.24 20.01
CA GLN A 148 3.77 -19.61 20.51
C GLN A 148 2.36 -20.02 21.01
N SER A 149 1.40 -19.12 21.22
CA SER A 149 0.07 -19.49 21.75
C SER A 149 -1.13 -18.69 21.23
N GLU A 150 -0.96 -17.66 20.40
CA GLU A 150 -2.08 -16.83 19.90
C GLU A 150 -2.25 -16.82 18.37
N VAL A 151 -1.42 -17.58 17.64
CA VAL A 151 -1.47 -17.61 16.17
C VAL A 151 -2.65 -18.44 15.68
N ARG A 152 -3.77 -17.77 15.38
CA ARG A 152 -4.78 -18.31 14.46
C ARG A 152 -4.28 -18.09 13.02
N ALA A 153 -4.02 -19.18 12.32
CA ALA A 153 -3.62 -19.17 10.92
C ALA A 153 -4.43 -20.22 10.15
N SER A 154 -5.57 -19.82 9.59
CA SER A 154 -6.30 -20.69 8.67
C SER A 154 -5.53 -20.78 7.34
N ALA A 155 -5.66 -21.90 6.62
CA ALA A 155 -5.03 -22.06 5.31
C ALA A 155 -5.50 -20.97 4.33
N LEU A 156 -6.77 -20.56 4.43
CA LEU A 156 -7.34 -19.45 3.66
C LEU A 156 -6.71 -18.11 4.05
N GLY A 157 -6.55 -17.82 5.35
CA GLY A 157 -5.90 -16.58 5.79
C GLY A 157 -4.45 -16.46 5.33
N VAL A 158 -3.70 -17.57 5.31
CA VAL A 158 -2.34 -17.61 4.74
C VAL A 158 -2.37 -17.37 3.24
N LEU A 159 -3.29 -18.00 2.51
CA LEU A 159 -3.46 -17.77 1.07
C LEU A 159 -3.75 -16.29 0.78
N TRP A 160 -4.66 -15.67 1.52
CA TRP A 160 -4.97 -14.24 1.39
C TRP A 160 -3.76 -13.36 1.70
N ALA A 161 -2.97 -13.68 2.73
CA ALA A 161 -1.75 -12.95 3.04
C ALA A 161 -0.70 -13.04 1.92
N VAL A 162 -0.56 -14.21 1.29
CA VAL A 162 0.33 -14.40 0.13
C VAL A 162 -0.17 -13.63 -1.10
N LEU A 163 -1.48 -13.69 -1.38
CA LEU A 163 -2.07 -12.91 -2.48
C LEU A 163 -1.93 -11.41 -2.24
N ALA A 164 -2.07 -10.95 -0.99
CA ALA A 164 -1.77 -9.57 -0.60
C ALA A 164 -0.30 -9.23 -0.89
N LEU A 165 0.65 -10.05 -0.44
CA LEU A 165 2.08 -9.85 -0.72
C LEU A 165 2.37 -9.72 -2.22
N VAL A 166 1.82 -10.60 -3.05
CA VAL A 166 2.04 -10.61 -4.51
C VAL A 166 1.44 -9.37 -5.17
N THR A 167 0.19 -9.03 -4.86
CA THR A 167 -0.49 -7.85 -5.43
C THR A 167 0.18 -6.54 -5.00
N PHE A 168 0.63 -6.44 -3.75
CA PHE A 168 1.37 -5.27 -3.29
C PHE A 168 2.74 -5.14 -3.96
N SER A 169 3.42 -6.27 -4.19
CA SER A 169 4.68 -6.28 -4.94
C SER A 169 4.47 -5.88 -6.40
N ALA A 170 3.38 -6.35 -7.03
CA ALA A 170 2.99 -5.93 -8.37
C ALA A 170 2.71 -4.43 -8.44
N TYR A 171 1.97 -3.87 -7.48
CA TYR A 171 1.76 -2.42 -7.37
C TYR A 171 3.10 -1.66 -7.33
N TRP A 172 4.05 -2.12 -6.52
CA TRP A 172 5.35 -1.48 -6.38
C TRP A 172 6.14 -1.51 -7.71
N VAL A 173 6.18 -2.67 -8.35
CA VAL A 173 6.86 -2.86 -9.64
C VAL A 173 6.22 -2.00 -10.74
N LEU A 174 4.90 -2.06 -10.88
CA LEU A 174 4.15 -1.29 -11.88
C LEU A 174 4.30 0.21 -11.67
N THR A 175 4.28 0.65 -10.40
CA THR A 175 4.54 2.06 -10.04
C THR A 175 5.95 2.47 -10.41
N ARG A 176 6.95 1.63 -10.11
CA ARG A 176 8.35 1.91 -10.47
C ARG A 176 8.53 2.04 -11.99
N ILE A 177 7.97 1.12 -12.77
CA ILE A 177 8.03 1.16 -14.24
C ILE A 177 7.37 2.44 -14.76
N ALA A 178 6.14 2.72 -14.33
CA ALA A 178 5.39 3.85 -14.84
C ALA A 178 5.96 5.22 -14.41
N ARG A 179 6.48 5.33 -13.16
CA ARG A 179 7.15 6.55 -12.68
C ARG A 179 8.53 6.75 -13.30
N SER A 180 9.21 5.69 -13.72
CA SER A 180 10.51 5.83 -14.41
C SER A 180 10.39 6.60 -15.74
N SER A 181 9.22 6.53 -16.38
CA SER A 181 8.92 7.20 -17.65
C SER A 181 8.19 8.54 -17.52
N THR A 182 7.81 8.98 -16.31
CA THR A 182 6.95 10.16 -16.14
C THR A 182 7.32 10.95 -14.89
N ASN A 183 7.73 12.21 -15.08
CA ASN A 183 8.01 13.11 -13.97
C ASN A 183 6.72 13.78 -13.50
N VAL A 184 6.08 13.19 -12.49
CA VAL A 184 4.76 13.60 -11.99
C VAL A 184 4.82 13.87 -10.49
N ASP A 185 4.10 14.90 -10.07
CA ASP A 185 3.94 15.21 -8.65
C ASP A 185 3.40 13.99 -7.88
N PRO A 186 3.98 13.64 -6.73
CA PRO A 186 3.53 12.49 -5.93
C PRO A 186 2.04 12.53 -5.58
N ILE A 187 1.46 13.69 -5.32
CA ILE A 187 0.05 13.81 -4.92
C ILE A 187 -0.88 13.54 -6.11
N GLU A 188 -0.53 14.03 -7.30
CA GLU A 188 -1.25 13.71 -8.55
C GLU A 188 -1.23 12.21 -8.84
N TRP A 189 -0.07 11.58 -8.64
CA TRP A 189 0.11 10.14 -8.79
C TRP A 189 -0.77 9.37 -7.79
N MET A 190 -0.65 9.70 -6.50
CA MET A 190 -1.40 9.05 -5.43
C MET A 190 -2.90 9.17 -5.62
N PHE A 191 -3.39 10.36 -5.99
CA PHE A 191 -4.81 10.57 -6.27
C PHE A 191 -5.30 9.68 -7.43
N SER A 192 -4.54 9.61 -8.52
CA SER A 192 -4.91 8.81 -9.69
C SER A 192 -4.90 7.30 -9.39
N VAL A 193 -3.90 6.82 -8.64
CA VAL A 193 -3.85 5.43 -8.12
C VAL A 193 -5.05 5.15 -7.21
N ASN A 194 -5.39 6.09 -6.34
CA ASN A 194 -6.49 5.94 -5.38
C ASN A 194 -7.86 5.81 -6.05
N ILE A 195 -8.09 6.49 -7.19
CA ILE A 195 -9.32 6.34 -7.98
C ILE A 195 -9.47 4.90 -8.49
N TRP A 196 -8.42 4.33 -9.09
CA TRP A 196 -8.48 2.96 -9.58
C TRP A 196 -8.56 1.94 -8.46
N ALA A 197 -7.91 2.22 -7.33
CA ALA A 197 -8.00 1.38 -6.15
C ALA A 197 -9.42 1.38 -5.55
N LEU A 198 -10.08 2.54 -5.54
CA LEU A 198 -11.50 2.66 -5.19
C LEU A 198 -12.38 1.84 -6.13
N ILE A 199 -12.17 1.95 -7.45
CA ILE A 199 -12.92 1.16 -8.44
C ILE A 199 -12.73 -0.34 -8.20
N ALA A 200 -11.49 -0.79 -8.01
CA ALA A 200 -11.19 -2.19 -7.72
C ALA A 200 -11.83 -2.68 -6.42
N ALA A 201 -11.95 -1.82 -5.40
CA ALA A 201 -12.57 -2.17 -4.13
C ALA A 201 -14.11 -2.18 -4.20
N ILE A 202 -14.72 -1.29 -4.99
CA ILE A 202 -16.17 -1.19 -5.15
C ILE A 202 -16.72 -2.30 -6.06
N LEU A 203 -15.99 -2.68 -7.11
CA LEU A 203 -16.49 -3.64 -8.11
C LEU A 203 -16.99 -4.95 -7.49
N PRO A 204 -16.26 -5.62 -6.57
CA PRO A 204 -16.77 -6.81 -5.91
C PRO A 204 -18.02 -6.54 -5.06
N ILE A 205 -18.12 -5.38 -4.39
CA ILE A 205 -19.31 -5.00 -3.60
C ILE A 205 -20.54 -4.89 -4.49
N LEU A 206 -20.40 -4.31 -5.68
CA LEU A 206 -21.53 -4.18 -6.61
C LEU A 206 -22.02 -5.52 -7.14
N VAL A 207 -21.15 -6.54 -7.18
CA VAL A 207 -21.46 -7.87 -7.69
C VAL A 207 -21.97 -8.80 -6.58
N THR A 208 -21.43 -8.69 -5.37
CA THR A 208 -21.68 -9.65 -4.28
C THR A 208 -22.35 -9.06 -3.04
N GLY A 209 -22.37 -7.73 -2.90
CA GLY A 209 -22.78 -7.04 -1.67
C GLY A 209 -24.25 -6.61 -1.66
N SER A 210 -24.81 -6.52 -0.47
CA SER A 210 -26.09 -5.88 -0.21
C SER A 210 -25.86 -4.51 0.43
N ILE A 211 -26.70 -3.51 0.13
CA ILE A 211 -26.60 -2.16 0.73
C ILE A 211 -26.67 -2.23 2.28
N SER A 212 -27.27 -3.29 2.83
CA SER A 212 -27.30 -3.57 4.27
C SER A 212 -25.93 -3.69 4.92
N ASP A 213 -24.89 -4.09 4.18
CA ASP A 213 -23.54 -4.32 4.71
C ASP A 213 -22.86 -3.00 5.10
N PHE A 214 -23.33 -1.87 4.55
CA PHE A 214 -22.89 -0.53 4.94
C PHE A 214 -23.53 -0.05 6.25
N ASN A 215 -24.66 -0.64 6.67
CA ASN A 215 -25.31 -0.30 7.95
C ASN A 215 -24.64 -0.97 9.15
N GLU A 216 -23.74 -1.94 8.93
CA GLU A 216 -22.92 -2.53 9.99
C GLU A 216 -21.80 -1.59 10.47
N PHE A 217 -21.53 -0.50 9.73
CA PHE A 217 -20.55 0.53 10.12
C PHE A 217 -21.08 1.41 11.27
N GLY A 218 -20.90 0.94 12.50
CA GLY A 218 -21.38 1.62 13.71
C GLY A 218 -20.26 2.13 14.64
N GLY A 219 -20.47 3.30 15.24
CA GLY A 219 -19.71 3.75 16.43
C GLY A 219 -18.23 4.03 16.19
N LYS A 220 -17.33 3.27 16.85
CA LYS A 220 -15.87 3.52 16.87
C LYS A 220 -15.16 3.15 15.57
N ASP A 221 -15.79 2.37 14.69
CA ASP A 221 -15.23 1.96 13.40
C ASP A 221 -14.97 3.15 12.48
N TRP A 222 -15.76 4.22 12.61
CA TRP A 222 -15.54 5.50 11.92
C TRP A 222 -14.20 6.16 12.28
N ILE A 223 -13.77 6.05 13.53
CA ILE A 223 -12.50 6.63 13.99
C ILE A 223 -11.33 5.82 13.41
N TRP A 224 -11.42 4.49 13.45
CA TRP A 224 -10.37 3.62 12.93
C TRP A 224 -10.21 3.75 11.42
N ILE A 225 -11.31 3.82 10.67
CA ILE A 225 -11.21 3.94 9.21
C ILE A 225 -10.72 5.33 8.77
N LEU A 226 -11.04 6.39 9.51
CA LEU A 226 -10.46 7.72 9.26
C LEU A 226 -8.95 7.71 9.46
N LEU A 227 -8.45 7.05 10.51
CA LEU A 227 -7.00 6.92 10.74
C LEU A 227 -6.30 6.14 9.62
N ILE A 228 -6.93 5.07 9.12
CA ILE A 228 -6.40 4.28 8.00
C ILE A 228 -6.50 5.03 6.66
N ALA A 229 -7.55 5.83 6.45
CA ALA A 229 -7.74 6.61 5.22
C ALA A 229 -6.71 7.75 5.07
N VAL A 230 -6.19 8.27 6.17
CA VAL A 230 -5.10 9.27 6.12
C VAL A 230 -3.77 8.64 5.72
N GLN A 231 -3.60 7.31 5.85
CA GLN A 231 -2.35 6.67 5.45
C GLN A 231 -2.12 6.77 3.95
N PRO A 232 -1.01 7.39 3.52
CA PRO A 232 -0.73 7.58 2.10
C PRO A 232 -0.51 6.22 1.40
N PRO A 233 -1.06 6.01 0.19
CA PRO A 233 -0.55 4.97 -0.70
C PRO A 233 0.90 5.30 -1.07
N VAL A 234 1.83 4.41 -0.72
CA VAL A 234 3.28 4.62 -0.84
C VAL A 234 3.80 4.21 -2.21
#